data_AF-A0A0F9NXK2-F1
#
_entry.id   AF-A0A0F9NXK2-F1
#
_cell.length_a   1.000
_cell.length_b   1.000
_cell.length_c   1.000
_cell.angle_alpha   90.00
_cell.angle_beta   90.00
_cell.angle_gamma   90.00
#
_symmetry.space_group_name_H-M   'P 1'
#
loop_
_entity.id
_entity.type
_entity.pdbx_description
1 polymer ?
#
loop_
_entity_poly.entity_id
_entity_poly.type
_entity_poly.pdbx_seq_one_letter_code
_entity_poly.pdbx_strand_id
1 'polypeptide(L)'
;MLNLKRNQVIKFLEDFESKGTIELLEGASKEKSDLIASAKKRGILAEGSRDLGLIKTIYLFTDQPNDNGDMISSAELQKKFPQIVGKSMNVNHKRTLIVGVYIDYKFILKEKKAIAYAIFFKSIYPKLWEKVKAFKNRGKLSSSFEIWSPENKRKIFPNGTEELRQIEIAGGALIFEEKGVTPAFRDAKVLAIAKSQLAKQLTESCMVYASKYKDKEIIVANQNHFKNEVEENYQKMLEEQNKLPVIKCSNCEKDFESAEQTNIKCPSCFAIVNKAGVMIYPPQIKNFKMLCPACKIDNWLIVSNTEEAAKIKCQSCTKDYLIKFSKEEKSELLDKMTFLFIGHATCPQCSNSVSVEGSSKMEVTPLTCPSCKLKFIFNRAKM
;
A
#
# COMPACT_ATOMS: atom_id res chain seq x y z
N MET A 1 59.49 10.82 2.90
CA MET A 1 58.39 9.89 2.50
C MET A 1 56.99 10.32 2.95
N LEU A 2 56.76 10.83 4.18
CA LEU A 2 55.37 11.08 4.66
C LEU A 2 54.50 11.98 3.76
N ASN A 3 55.06 13.05 3.16
CA ASN A 3 54.28 13.96 2.30
C ASN A 3 53.70 13.29 1.04
N LEU A 4 54.32 12.23 0.49
CA LEU A 4 53.72 11.48 -0.62
C LEU A 4 52.44 10.76 -0.17
N LYS A 5 52.46 10.11 1.00
CA LYS A 5 51.27 9.46 1.55
C LYS A 5 50.16 10.48 1.85
N ARG A 6 50.51 11.66 2.37
CA ARG A 6 49.54 12.72 2.64
C ARG A 6 48.87 13.22 1.34
N ASN A 7 49.64 13.48 0.29
CA ASN A 7 49.07 13.91 -1.00
C ASN A 7 48.30 12.81 -1.72
N GLN A 8 48.66 11.53 -1.55
CA GLN A 8 47.87 10.40 -2.05
C GLN A 8 46.54 10.27 -1.30
N VAL A 9 46.52 10.44 0.03
CA VAL A 9 45.28 10.41 0.83
C VAL A 9 44.39 11.63 0.53
N ILE A 10 44.96 12.82 0.37
CA ILE A 10 44.20 14.02 -0.02
C ILE A 10 43.59 13.83 -1.42
N LYS A 11 44.37 13.42 -2.42
CA LYS A 11 43.82 13.10 -3.75
C LYS A 11 42.76 12.01 -3.70
N PHE A 12 42.97 10.96 -2.90
CA PHE A 12 41.97 9.90 -2.73
C PHE A 12 40.66 10.47 -2.17
N LEU A 13 40.71 11.34 -1.16
CA LEU A 13 39.53 11.97 -0.56
C LEU A 13 38.82 12.95 -1.52
N GLU A 14 39.56 13.78 -2.26
CA GLU A 14 39.01 14.68 -3.29
C GLU A 14 38.33 13.89 -4.44
N ASP A 15 38.92 12.74 -4.80
CA ASP A 15 38.45 11.80 -5.83
C ASP A 15 37.32 10.86 -5.32
N PHE A 16 36.89 11.01 -4.05
CA PHE A 16 35.93 10.20 -3.28
C PHE A 16 34.77 11.01 -2.66
N GLU A 17 34.73 12.33 -2.88
CA GLU A 17 33.52 13.15 -2.68
C GLU A 17 32.81 13.46 -4.00
N SER A 18 33.32 12.96 -5.13
CA SER A 18 32.94 13.40 -6.48
C SER A 18 32.30 12.34 -7.39
N LYS A 19 32.16 11.08 -6.95
CA LYS A 19 31.81 9.96 -7.84
C LYS A 19 30.47 9.29 -7.56
N GLY A 20 29.75 9.68 -6.50
CA GLY A 20 28.40 9.20 -6.20
C GLY A 20 27.26 10.08 -6.72
N THR A 21 27.08 10.16 -8.05
CA THR A 21 25.97 10.94 -8.63
C THR A 21 24.70 10.12 -8.82
N ILE A 22 23.60 10.58 -8.22
CA ILE A 22 22.25 10.35 -8.75
C ILE A 22 21.86 11.51 -9.67
N GLU A 23 21.49 11.15 -10.89
CA GLU A 23 21.02 12.07 -11.90
C GLU A 23 19.55 11.79 -12.22
N LEU A 24 18.66 12.58 -11.65
CA LEU A 24 17.29 12.72 -12.16
C LEU A 24 17.36 13.37 -13.55
N LEU A 25 16.86 12.68 -14.57
CA LEU A 25 17.00 13.04 -15.99
C LEU A 25 15.81 13.88 -16.48
N GLU A 26 15.64 15.08 -15.89
CA GLU A 26 14.48 15.94 -16.18
C GLU A 26 14.71 16.83 -17.43
N GLY A 27 15.91 17.40 -17.62
CA GLY A 27 16.27 18.19 -18.82
C GLY A 27 16.42 17.37 -20.11
N ALA A 28 16.85 17.99 -21.21
CA ALA A 28 17.17 17.28 -22.46
C ALA A 28 18.66 16.85 -22.46
N SER A 29 18.93 15.57 -22.69
CA SER A 29 20.29 15.04 -22.85
C SER A 29 20.30 13.77 -23.69
N LYS A 30 21.42 13.48 -24.37
CA LYS A 30 21.57 12.25 -25.17
C LYS A 30 21.31 10.99 -24.33
N GLU A 31 21.85 10.93 -23.11
CA GLU A 31 21.68 9.79 -22.20
C GLU A 31 20.22 9.59 -21.77
N LYS A 32 19.43 10.67 -21.66
CA LYS A 32 17.98 10.57 -21.48
C LYS A 32 17.28 10.03 -22.72
N SER A 33 17.66 10.47 -23.93
CA SER A 33 17.11 9.94 -25.18
C SER A 33 17.44 8.46 -25.37
N ASP A 34 18.68 8.05 -25.10
CA ASP A 34 19.13 6.65 -25.12
C ASP A 34 18.30 5.81 -24.13
N LEU A 35 18.08 6.32 -22.91
CA LEU A 35 17.27 5.66 -21.89
C LEU A 35 15.77 5.60 -22.24
N ILE A 36 15.21 6.66 -22.84
CA ILE A 36 13.82 6.69 -23.34
C ILE A 36 13.65 5.62 -24.43
N ALA A 37 14.60 5.50 -25.35
CA ALA A 37 14.58 4.43 -26.36
C ALA A 37 14.67 3.04 -25.72
N SER A 38 15.47 2.88 -24.65
CA SER A 38 15.60 1.62 -23.92
C SER A 38 14.35 1.26 -23.09
N ALA A 39 13.67 2.26 -22.52
CA ALA A 39 12.37 2.12 -21.87
C ALA A 39 11.29 1.71 -22.88
N LYS A 40 11.24 2.37 -24.04
CA LYS A 40 10.30 2.09 -25.13
C LYS A 40 10.44 0.67 -25.68
N LYS A 41 11.67 0.15 -25.81
CA LYS A 41 11.94 -1.27 -26.14
C LYS A 41 11.34 -2.28 -25.15
N ARG A 42 11.01 -1.85 -23.93
CA ARG A 42 10.42 -2.64 -22.86
C ARG A 42 8.94 -2.29 -22.60
N GLY A 43 8.30 -1.57 -23.53
CA GLY A 43 6.89 -1.13 -23.42
C GLY A 43 6.65 0.08 -22.51
N ILE A 44 7.70 0.72 -21.98
CA ILE A 44 7.61 1.77 -20.97
C ILE A 44 7.66 3.14 -21.65
N LEU A 45 6.52 3.85 -21.67
CA LEU A 45 6.39 5.20 -22.21
C LEU A 45 6.82 6.26 -21.18
N ALA A 46 8.13 6.40 -20.99
CA ALA A 46 8.71 7.36 -20.05
C ALA A 46 8.81 8.81 -20.59
N GLU A 47 8.77 8.98 -21.92
CA GLU A 47 8.85 10.30 -22.57
C GLU A 47 7.61 11.15 -22.27
N GLY A 48 7.81 12.40 -21.82
CA GLY A 48 6.73 13.30 -21.41
C GLY A 48 5.90 12.81 -20.21
N SER A 49 6.25 11.68 -19.59
CA SER A 49 5.40 11.01 -18.61
C SER A 49 5.17 11.84 -17.35
N ARG A 50 3.90 12.07 -17.00
CA ARG A 50 3.49 12.67 -15.73
C ARG A 50 3.68 11.69 -14.57
N ASP A 51 3.56 10.40 -14.86
CA ASP A 51 3.58 9.30 -13.88
C ASP A 51 4.99 8.78 -13.59
N LEU A 52 5.91 8.80 -14.56
CA LEU A 52 7.24 8.19 -14.44
C LEU A 52 8.36 9.21 -14.36
N GLY A 53 9.23 9.07 -13.36
CA GLY A 53 10.52 9.76 -13.25
C GLY A 53 11.63 8.88 -13.79
N LEU A 54 12.70 9.47 -14.33
CA LEU A 54 13.88 8.75 -14.78
C LEU A 54 15.06 9.03 -13.84
N ILE A 55 15.62 7.98 -13.25
CA ILE A 55 16.77 8.03 -12.35
C ILE A 55 17.93 7.27 -13.01
N LYS A 56 19.05 7.96 -13.19
CA LYS A 56 20.37 7.37 -13.40
C LYS A 56 21.09 7.33 -12.06
N THR A 57 21.69 6.19 -11.72
CA THR A 57 22.59 6.07 -10.57
C THR A 57 23.85 5.33 -10.94
N ILE A 58 24.97 5.76 -10.37
CA ILE A 58 26.13 4.89 -10.24
C ILE A 58 25.74 3.81 -9.22
N TYR A 59 25.86 2.55 -9.63
CA TYR A 59 25.33 1.40 -8.89
C TYR A 59 26.40 0.82 -7.98
N LEU A 60 27.60 0.53 -8.51
CA LEU A 60 28.81 0.23 -7.73
C LEU A 60 30.09 0.32 -8.58
N PHE A 61 31.24 0.25 -7.91
CA PHE A 61 32.59 0.19 -8.52
C PHE A 61 33.20 -1.21 -8.36
N THR A 62 33.89 -1.71 -9.38
CA THR A 62 34.48 -3.06 -9.42
C THR A 62 36.00 -3.07 -9.25
N ASP A 63 36.53 -4.23 -8.83
CA ASP A 63 37.94 -4.47 -8.49
C ASP A 63 38.52 -3.53 -7.40
N GLN A 64 37.66 -2.93 -6.56
CA GLN A 64 38.03 -2.20 -5.36
C GLN A 64 37.04 -2.52 -4.22
N PRO A 65 37.47 -2.52 -2.94
CA PRO A 65 36.58 -2.74 -1.81
C PRO A 65 35.62 -1.55 -1.59
N ASN A 66 34.44 -1.82 -1.05
CA ASN A 66 33.53 -0.84 -0.46
C ASN A 66 33.94 -0.50 0.98
N ASP A 67 33.21 0.39 1.66
CA ASP A 67 33.54 0.78 3.04
C ASP A 67 33.22 -0.34 4.07
N ASN A 68 32.56 -1.44 3.67
CA ASN A 68 32.40 -2.68 4.46
C ASN A 68 33.55 -3.69 4.24
N GLY A 69 34.38 -3.50 3.20
CA GLY A 69 35.41 -4.45 2.77
C GLY A 69 35.01 -5.43 1.66
N ASP A 70 33.76 -5.40 1.15
CA ASP A 70 33.32 -6.23 0.02
C ASP A 70 33.90 -5.71 -1.32
N MET A 71 34.34 -6.61 -2.19
CA MET A 71 34.76 -6.32 -3.56
C MET A 71 34.06 -7.24 -4.55
N ILE A 72 33.69 -6.73 -5.73
CA ILE A 72 33.18 -7.54 -6.86
C ILE A 72 34.13 -7.37 -8.04
N SER A 73 34.52 -8.47 -8.70
CA SER A 73 35.37 -8.40 -9.89
C SER A 73 34.62 -7.86 -11.12
N SER A 74 35.31 -7.08 -11.94
CA SER A 74 34.76 -6.50 -13.18
C SER A 74 34.22 -7.57 -14.13
N ALA A 75 34.85 -8.75 -14.17
CA ALA A 75 34.43 -9.87 -15.03
C ALA A 75 33.14 -10.54 -14.51
N GLU A 76 33.02 -10.73 -13.19
CA GLU A 76 31.81 -11.32 -12.59
C GLU A 76 30.62 -10.35 -12.70
N LEU A 77 30.81 -9.07 -12.40
CA LEU A 77 29.71 -8.10 -12.50
C LEU A 77 29.22 -7.97 -13.95
N GLN A 78 30.10 -7.93 -14.95
CA GLN A 78 29.69 -7.91 -16.36
C GLN A 78 28.79 -9.10 -16.74
N LYS A 79 29.04 -10.29 -16.18
CA LYS A 79 28.23 -11.48 -16.41
C LYS A 79 26.89 -11.48 -15.66
N LYS A 80 26.82 -10.84 -14.48
CA LYS A 80 25.68 -10.93 -13.56
C LYS A 80 24.78 -9.68 -13.51
N PHE A 81 25.32 -8.49 -13.73
CA PHE A 81 24.57 -7.24 -13.70
C PHE A 81 23.40 -7.11 -14.69
N PRO A 82 23.33 -7.82 -15.84
CA PRO A 82 22.11 -7.83 -16.66
C PRO A 82 20.85 -8.25 -15.88
N GLN A 83 21.01 -8.99 -14.77
CA GLN A 83 19.94 -9.34 -13.83
C GLN A 83 19.30 -8.15 -13.12
N ILE A 84 19.87 -6.93 -13.16
CA ILE A 84 19.28 -5.74 -12.52
C ILE A 84 17.97 -5.34 -13.21
N VAL A 85 17.82 -5.60 -14.51
CA VAL A 85 16.64 -5.23 -15.29
C VAL A 85 15.41 -5.99 -14.77
N GLY A 86 14.38 -5.26 -14.35
CA GLY A 86 13.18 -5.81 -13.71
C GLY A 86 13.26 -5.96 -12.19
N LYS A 87 14.43 -5.76 -11.55
CA LYS A 87 14.56 -5.76 -10.09
C LYS A 87 14.05 -4.44 -9.50
N SER A 88 13.54 -4.50 -8.26
CA SER A 88 12.92 -3.35 -7.60
C SER A 88 13.93 -2.31 -7.13
N MET A 89 13.50 -1.05 -7.19
CA MET A 89 14.13 0.08 -6.50
C MET A 89 13.26 0.44 -5.30
N ASN A 90 13.79 0.27 -4.08
CA ASN A 90 13.08 0.53 -2.83
C ASN A 90 13.60 1.79 -2.11
N VAL A 91 13.17 2.05 -0.87
CA VAL A 91 13.66 3.17 -0.04
C VAL A 91 14.29 2.67 1.24
N ASN A 92 15.53 3.09 1.53
CA ASN A 92 16.24 2.75 2.77
C ASN A 92 16.20 1.23 3.11
N HIS A 93 16.23 0.36 2.09
CA HIS A 93 16.10 -1.11 2.20
C HIS A 93 14.77 -1.63 2.76
N LYS A 94 13.75 -0.77 2.85
CA LYS A 94 12.38 -1.19 3.12
C LYS A 94 11.79 -1.82 1.86
N ARG A 95 12.01 -3.13 1.68
CA ARG A 95 11.50 -3.92 0.54
C ARG A 95 9.97 -3.86 0.35
N THR A 96 9.21 -3.44 1.36
CA THR A 96 7.77 -3.15 1.27
C THR A 96 7.43 -1.80 0.62
N LEU A 97 8.40 -0.89 0.50
CA LEU A 97 8.26 0.43 -0.13
C LEU A 97 9.05 0.44 -1.45
N ILE A 98 8.52 -0.28 -2.45
CA ILE A 98 9.02 -0.28 -3.82
C ILE A 98 8.54 0.99 -4.52
N VAL A 99 9.46 1.84 -4.94
CA VAL A 99 9.18 3.16 -5.53
C VAL A 99 9.52 3.22 -7.02
N GLY A 100 10.05 2.13 -7.56
CA GLY A 100 10.46 2.04 -8.95
C GLY A 100 11.01 0.66 -9.32
N VAL A 101 11.49 0.56 -10.56
CA VAL A 101 12.09 -0.65 -11.13
C VAL A 101 13.25 -0.25 -12.03
N TYR A 102 14.34 -1.01 -11.97
CA TYR A 102 15.49 -0.82 -12.85
C TYR A 102 15.14 -1.31 -14.26
N ILE A 103 15.33 -0.44 -15.26
CA ILE A 103 14.94 -0.69 -16.64
C ILE A 103 16.12 -0.92 -17.57
N ASP A 104 17.32 -0.41 -17.24
CA ASP A 104 18.51 -0.60 -18.08
C ASP A 104 19.80 -0.46 -17.26
N TYR A 105 20.95 -0.80 -17.87
CA TYR A 105 22.26 -0.74 -17.23
C TYR A 105 23.38 -0.43 -18.23
N LYS A 106 24.52 0.04 -17.73
CA LYS A 106 25.72 0.33 -18.53
C LYS A 106 26.98 0.09 -17.71
N PHE A 107 28.01 -0.44 -18.36
CA PHE A 107 29.37 -0.49 -17.82
C PHE A 107 30.24 0.58 -18.45
N ILE A 108 31.07 1.23 -17.62
CA ILE A 108 32.19 2.05 -18.10
C ILE A 108 33.48 1.35 -17.68
N LEU A 109 33.98 0.48 -18.56
CA LEU A 109 35.13 -0.40 -18.27
C LEU A 109 36.40 0.36 -17.86
N LYS A 110 36.66 1.52 -18.49
CA LYS A 110 37.79 2.40 -18.15
C LYS A 110 37.73 2.97 -16.73
N GLU A 111 36.53 3.12 -16.18
CA GLU A 111 36.27 3.67 -14.84
C GLU A 111 35.93 2.56 -13.82
N LYS A 112 35.92 1.29 -14.23
CA LYS A 112 35.45 0.13 -13.45
C LYS A 112 34.08 0.37 -12.79
N LYS A 113 33.18 1.02 -13.52
CA LYS A 113 31.94 1.57 -12.97
C LYS A 113 30.70 0.94 -13.59
N ALA A 114 29.78 0.49 -12.73
CA ALA A 114 28.44 0.05 -13.11
C ALA A 114 27.45 1.21 -12.93
N ILE A 115 26.65 1.49 -13.94
CA ILE A 115 25.54 2.45 -13.92
C ILE A 115 24.24 1.68 -14.09
N ALA A 116 23.26 1.96 -13.22
CA ALA A 116 21.89 1.47 -13.36
C ALA A 116 20.95 2.62 -13.70
N TYR A 117 19.93 2.34 -14.50
CA TYR A 117 18.87 3.27 -14.84
C TYR A 117 17.51 2.71 -14.41
N ALA A 118 16.71 3.52 -13.73
CA ALA A 118 15.42 3.13 -13.17
C ALA A 118 14.31 4.11 -13.54
N ILE A 119 13.07 3.60 -13.59
CA ILE A 119 11.88 4.43 -13.49
C ILE A 119 11.45 4.57 -12.03
N PHE A 120 10.93 5.73 -11.66
CA PHE A 120 10.30 6.03 -10.37
C PHE A 120 8.82 6.31 -10.56
N PHE A 121 7.95 5.77 -9.69
CA PHE A 121 6.49 5.90 -9.79
C PHE A 121 6.00 7.21 -9.13
N LYS A 122 6.14 8.33 -9.84
CA LYS A 122 5.82 9.69 -9.33
C LYS A 122 4.34 9.86 -8.96
N SER A 123 3.41 9.27 -9.72
CA SER A 123 1.97 9.39 -9.43
C SER A 123 1.53 8.56 -8.23
N ILE A 124 2.23 7.46 -7.92
CA ILE A 124 2.01 6.67 -6.69
C ILE A 124 2.67 7.37 -5.48
N TYR A 125 3.86 7.94 -5.67
CA TYR A 125 4.65 8.53 -4.59
C TYR A 125 5.05 10.01 -4.83
N PRO A 126 4.11 10.95 -5.05
CA PRO A 126 4.42 12.32 -5.49
C PRO A 126 5.19 13.10 -4.41
N LYS A 127 4.76 13.04 -3.15
CA LYS A 127 5.48 13.65 -2.01
C LYS A 127 6.91 13.13 -1.88
N LEU A 128 7.15 11.88 -2.25
CA LEU A 128 8.48 11.26 -2.21
C LEU A 128 9.33 11.65 -3.42
N TRP A 129 8.74 11.85 -4.61
CA TRP A 129 9.47 12.41 -5.77
C TRP A 129 9.99 13.82 -5.47
N GLU A 130 9.17 14.67 -4.83
CA GLU A 130 9.63 15.98 -4.37
C GLU A 130 10.76 15.87 -3.33
N LYS A 131 10.68 14.90 -2.40
CA LYS A 131 11.79 14.58 -1.49
C LYS A 131 13.04 14.10 -2.24
N VAL A 132 12.90 13.24 -3.25
CA VAL A 132 14.00 12.77 -4.11
C VAL A 132 14.73 13.94 -4.79
N LYS A 133 13.98 14.87 -5.41
CA LYS A 133 14.55 16.12 -5.97
C LYS A 133 15.24 16.97 -4.89
N ALA A 134 14.57 17.21 -3.77
CA ALA A 134 15.11 18.03 -2.67
C ALA A 134 16.35 17.42 -2.00
N PHE A 135 16.53 16.10 -2.02
CA PHE A 135 17.73 15.44 -1.51
C PHE A 135 18.87 15.38 -2.55
N LYS A 136 18.58 15.16 -3.85
CA LYS A 136 19.57 15.32 -4.92
C LYS A 136 20.17 16.73 -4.91
N ASN A 137 19.32 17.76 -4.89
CA ASN A 137 19.75 19.16 -4.96
C ASN A 137 20.55 19.63 -3.74
N ARG A 138 20.67 18.80 -2.68
CA ARG A 138 21.49 19.07 -1.49
C ARG A 138 22.67 18.08 -1.33
N GLY A 139 22.94 17.23 -2.32
CA GLY A 139 23.99 16.21 -2.24
C GLY A 139 23.76 15.12 -1.17
N LYS A 140 22.49 14.87 -0.81
CA LYS A 140 22.10 13.95 0.29
C LYS A 140 21.19 12.80 -0.16
N LEU A 141 20.99 12.65 -1.47
CA LEU A 141 20.34 11.47 -2.04
C LEU A 141 21.42 10.53 -2.55
N SER A 142 21.35 9.29 -2.08
CA SER A 142 22.21 8.20 -2.51
C SER A 142 21.40 7.08 -3.14
N SER A 143 22.07 6.19 -3.87
CA SER A 143 21.53 4.86 -4.15
C SER A 143 22.38 3.81 -3.45
N SER A 144 21.82 2.62 -3.35
CA SER A 144 22.45 1.46 -2.74
C SER A 144 22.14 0.21 -3.58
N PHE A 145 22.99 -0.79 -3.51
CA PHE A 145 22.80 -2.08 -4.18
C PHE A 145 22.40 -3.19 -3.19
N GLU A 146 21.57 -4.12 -3.65
CA GLU A 146 21.29 -5.38 -2.95
C GLU A 146 21.82 -6.53 -3.80
N ILE A 147 22.80 -7.26 -3.29
CA ILE A 147 23.49 -8.36 -3.98
C ILE A 147 23.63 -9.54 -3.01
N TRP A 148 23.31 -10.74 -3.48
CA TRP A 148 23.56 -11.99 -2.76
C TRP A 148 24.89 -12.60 -3.19
N SER A 149 25.66 -13.13 -2.24
CA SER A 149 26.83 -13.96 -2.49
C SER A 149 26.95 -15.01 -1.37
N PRO A 150 26.88 -16.33 -1.69
CA PRO A 150 26.99 -17.37 -0.67
C PRO A 150 28.37 -17.34 -0.01
N GLU A 151 28.41 -17.39 1.32
CA GLU A 151 29.64 -17.23 2.10
C GLU A 151 30.72 -18.24 1.71
N ASN A 152 30.32 -19.50 1.49
CA ASN A 152 31.20 -20.58 1.04
C ASN A 152 31.72 -20.45 -0.42
N LYS A 153 31.41 -19.34 -1.11
CA LYS A 153 31.98 -18.98 -2.42
C LYS A 153 32.88 -17.75 -2.36
N ARG A 154 32.75 -16.90 -1.34
CA ARG A 154 33.56 -15.68 -1.19
C ARG A 154 35.03 -16.03 -1.03
N LYS A 155 35.90 -15.13 -1.46
CA LYS A 155 37.35 -15.24 -1.23
C LYS A 155 37.80 -14.11 -0.32
N ILE A 156 38.14 -14.44 0.92
CA ILE A 156 38.71 -13.51 1.89
C ILE A 156 40.21 -13.33 1.59
N PHE A 157 40.67 -12.08 1.57
CA PHE A 157 42.08 -11.72 1.42
C PHE A 157 42.75 -11.44 2.78
N PRO A 158 44.10 -11.50 2.88
CA PRO A 158 44.82 -11.28 4.15
C PRO A 158 44.62 -9.89 4.80
N ASN A 159 44.13 -8.91 4.05
CA ASN A 159 43.78 -7.57 4.54
C ASN A 159 42.34 -7.45 5.05
N GLY A 160 41.55 -8.53 5.03
CA GLY A 160 40.14 -8.55 5.42
C GLY A 160 39.14 -8.21 4.31
N THR A 161 39.58 -7.93 3.07
CA THR A 161 38.65 -7.74 1.94
C THR A 161 37.98 -9.06 1.55
N GLU A 162 36.67 -9.04 1.30
CA GLU A 162 35.92 -10.20 0.77
C GLU A 162 35.62 -10.00 -0.71
N GLU A 163 36.18 -10.83 -1.60
CA GLU A 163 35.71 -10.93 -2.98
C GLU A 163 34.39 -11.72 -3.02
N LEU A 164 33.29 -11.02 -3.28
CA LEU A 164 31.97 -11.60 -3.48
C LEU A 164 31.94 -12.36 -4.81
N ARG A 165 31.48 -13.61 -4.75
CA ARG A 165 31.52 -14.57 -5.86
C ARG A 165 30.20 -15.33 -6.00
N GLN A 166 29.96 -15.86 -7.21
CA GLN A 166 28.70 -16.47 -7.64
C GLN A 166 27.48 -15.54 -7.46
N ILE A 167 27.66 -14.23 -7.63
CA ILE A 167 26.73 -13.20 -7.16
C ILE A 167 25.36 -13.26 -7.84
N GLU A 168 24.29 -12.87 -7.15
CA GLU A 168 22.98 -12.56 -7.76
C GLU A 168 22.56 -11.13 -7.41
N ILE A 169 22.06 -10.39 -8.40
CA ILE A 169 21.54 -9.04 -8.20
C ILE A 169 20.11 -9.12 -7.65
N ALA A 170 19.85 -8.57 -6.47
CA ALA A 170 18.53 -8.54 -5.85
C ALA A 170 17.75 -7.25 -6.14
N GLY A 171 18.45 -6.14 -6.37
CA GLY A 171 17.86 -4.82 -6.64
C GLY A 171 18.70 -3.71 -6.04
N GLY A 172 18.04 -2.70 -5.46
CA GLY A 172 18.71 -1.61 -4.76
C GLY A 172 17.72 -0.64 -4.10
N ALA A 173 18.23 0.35 -3.38
CA ALA A 173 17.41 1.38 -2.77
C ALA A 173 17.82 2.80 -3.20
N LEU A 174 16.92 3.75 -2.96
CA LEU A 174 17.26 5.15 -2.74
C LEU A 174 17.47 5.36 -1.24
N ILE A 175 18.59 5.98 -0.87
CA ILE A 175 18.95 6.33 0.50
C ILE A 175 18.76 7.84 0.70
N PHE A 176 18.07 8.20 1.77
CA PHE A 176 17.93 9.58 2.22
C PHE A 176 18.83 9.81 3.43
N GLU A 177 19.85 10.66 3.27
CA GLU A 177 20.88 10.92 4.30
C GLU A 177 20.35 11.90 5.38
N GLU A 178 19.36 11.43 6.14
CA GLU A 178 18.74 12.09 7.28
C GLU A 178 19.30 11.54 8.59
N LYS A 179 19.39 12.38 9.64
CA LYS A 179 19.67 11.97 11.03
C LYS A 179 20.87 11.03 11.23
N GLY A 180 21.95 11.19 10.45
CA GLY A 180 23.16 10.37 10.55
C GLY A 180 23.10 9.03 9.81
N VAL A 181 22.11 8.81 8.94
CA VAL A 181 22.13 7.69 7.97
C VAL A 181 23.26 7.93 6.96
N THR A 182 24.46 7.47 7.30
CA THR A 182 25.62 7.39 6.42
C THR A 182 25.77 5.96 5.89
N PRO A 183 25.82 5.76 4.57
CA PRO A 183 25.94 4.42 3.98
C PRO A 183 27.29 4.18 3.24
N ALA A 184 27.73 2.91 3.16
CA ALA A 184 29.11 2.43 3.14
C ALA A 184 29.75 2.16 1.74
N PHE A 185 29.55 3.12 0.85
CA PHE A 185 30.54 3.54 -0.16
C PHE A 185 30.24 5.04 -0.23
N ARG A 186 31.11 5.99 0.11
CA ARG A 186 30.68 7.42 -0.01
C ARG A 186 30.18 7.80 -1.42
N ASP A 187 30.57 7.04 -2.45
CA ASP A 187 30.11 7.17 -3.83
C ASP A 187 29.01 6.16 -4.31
N ALA A 188 28.55 5.20 -3.50
CA ALA A 188 27.57 4.15 -3.91
C ALA A 188 26.78 3.45 -2.77
N LYS A 189 27.01 3.88 -1.52
CA LYS A 189 26.06 4.14 -0.44
C LYS A 189 25.04 3.03 -0.04
N VAL A 190 25.51 1.91 0.57
CA VAL A 190 24.72 0.84 1.29
C VAL A 190 25.34 0.58 2.70
N LEU A 191 24.76 0.37 3.90
CA LEU A 191 23.41 0.18 4.48
C LEU A 191 23.50 0.40 6.02
N ALA A 192 22.52 1.01 6.73
CA ALA A 192 22.51 0.99 8.22
C ALA A 192 21.14 1.09 8.97
N ILE A 193 19.97 0.78 8.38
CA ILE A 193 18.70 0.64 9.15
C ILE A 193 17.92 -0.61 8.72
N ALA A 194 18.08 -1.71 9.46
CA ALA A 194 17.31 -2.95 9.24
C ALA A 194 16.99 -3.79 10.50
N LYS A 195 17.43 -3.39 11.72
CA LYS A 195 17.34 -4.24 12.92
C LYS A 195 16.15 -4.00 13.88
N SER A 196 15.24 -3.06 13.61
CA SER A 196 14.11 -2.74 14.53
C SER A 196 12.74 -3.30 14.15
N GLN A 197 12.51 -3.72 12.90
CA GLN A 197 11.16 -4.14 12.42
C GLN A 197 11.10 -5.53 11.77
N LEU A 198 12.24 -6.15 11.40
CA LEU A 198 12.25 -7.44 10.70
C LEU A 198 12.13 -8.68 11.61
N ALA A 199 12.34 -8.53 12.92
CA ALA A 199 12.35 -9.62 13.91
C ALA A 199 10.97 -10.25 14.22
N LYS A 200 9.96 -10.05 13.36
CA LYS A 200 8.58 -10.57 13.54
C LYS A 200 8.03 -11.38 12.36
N GLN A 201 8.73 -11.50 11.22
CA GLN A 201 8.10 -11.99 9.97
C GLN A 201 8.93 -12.93 9.07
N LEU A 202 10.15 -13.34 9.43
CA LEU A 202 10.93 -14.29 8.63
C LEU A 202 11.57 -15.38 9.51
N THR A 203 11.53 -16.63 9.05
CA THR A 203 12.20 -17.77 9.67
C THR A 203 13.69 -17.79 9.38
N GLU A 204 14.45 -18.34 10.34
CA GLU A 204 15.88 -18.07 10.55
C GLU A 204 16.84 -18.80 9.58
N SER A 205 16.31 -19.66 8.70
CA SER A 205 17.10 -20.68 7.97
C SER A 205 17.79 -20.21 6.67
N CYS A 206 17.66 -18.94 6.27
CA CYS A 206 18.01 -18.50 4.90
C CYS A 206 18.91 -17.24 4.79
N MET A 207 19.34 -16.61 5.89
CA MET A 207 20.21 -15.43 5.84
C MET A 207 21.24 -15.43 6.98
N VAL A 208 22.53 -15.52 6.65
CA VAL A 208 23.62 -15.27 7.60
C VAL A 208 23.93 -13.78 7.61
N TYR A 209 24.11 -13.21 8.80
CA TYR A 209 24.57 -11.84 9.02
C TYR A 209 25.79 -11.84 9.94
N ALA A 210 26.91 -11.28 9.47
CA ALA A 210 28.13 -11.20 10.27
C ALA A 210 27.98 -10.16 11.40
N SER A 211 27.91 -10.61 12.66
CA SER A 211 28.20 -9.79 13.84
C SER A 211 28.91 -10.62 14.91
N LYS A 212 30.07 -10.14 15.37
CA LYS A 212 31.15 -10.95 15.99
C LYS A 212 31.08 -11.07 17.53
N TYR A 213 29.90 -10.95 18.14
CA TYR A 213 29.74 -10.94 19.59
C TYR A 213 28.58 -11.82 20.06
N LYS A 214 28.71 -12.39 21.25
CA LYS A 214 27.63 -13.14 21.93
C LYS A 214 26.87 -12.18 22.83
N ASP A 215 25.55 -12.37 22.99
CA ASP A 215 24.67 -11.43 23.70
C ASP A 215 25.06 -11.15 25.17
N LYS A 216 25.91 -11.99 25.75
CA LYS A 216 26.38 -11.92 27.14
C LYS A 216 27.49 -10.88 27.37
N GLU A 217 28.02 -10.26 26.32
CA GLU A 217 29.19 -9.36 26.37
C GLU A 217 28.85 -7.89 26.11
N ILE A 218 27.58 -7.57 25.82
CA ILE A 218 27.15 -6.20 25.45
C ILE A 218 26.66 -5.45 26.70
N ILE A 219 27.49 -4.53 27.21
CA ILE A 219 27.07 -3.55 28.22
C ILE A 219 26.13 -2.55 27.53
N VAL A 220 24.83 -2.70 27.75
CA VAL A 220 23.81 -1.76 27.24
C VAL A 220 23.82 -0.50 28.11
N ALA A 221 24.09 0.67 27.49
CA ALA A 221 24.01 1.95 28.17
C ALA A 221 22.58 2.21 28.68
N ASN A 222 22.41 2.21 30.00
CA ASN A 222 21.11 2.09 30.64
C ASN A 222 20.41 3.45 30.84
N GLN A 223 19.79 4.00 29.78
CA GLN A 223 18.72 5.00 29.88
C GLN A 223 17.94 5.11 28.55
N ASN A 224 16.72 4.58 28.52
CA ASN A 224 15.96 4.37 27.27
C ASN A 224 14.85 5.43 27.08
N HIS A 225 15.27 6.68 26.86
CA HIS A 225 14.42 7.87 27.02
C HIS A 225 13.31 8.06 25.96
N PHE A 226 13.31 7.28 24.88
CA PHE A 226 12.40 7.42 23.73
C PHE A 226 11.42 6.24 23.54
N LYS A 227 11.41 5.27 24.47
CA LYS A 227 10.68 4.01 24.25
C LYS A 227 9.16 4.18 24.15
N ASN A 228 8.60 5.20 24.79
CA ASN A 228 7.15 5.44 24.85
C ASN A 228 6.64 6.19 23.60
N GLU A 229 7.37 7.21 23.14
CA GLU A 229 6.99 8.01 21.97
C GLU A 229 6.96 7.19 20.67
N VAL A 230 7.85 6.20 20.54
CA VAL A 230 7.90 5.32 19.35
C VAL A 230 6.69 4.39 19.29
N GLU A 231 6.20 3.89 20.43
CA GLU A 231 5.04 3.01 20.48
C GLU A 231 3.74 3.78 20.20
N GLU A 232 3.54 4.97 20.80
CA GLU A 232 2.38 5.82 20.47
C GLU A 232 2.28 6.13 18.98
N ASN A 233 3.39 6.53 18.36
CA ASN A 233 3.41 6.87 16.93
C ASN A 233 3.17 5.64 16.04
N TYR A 234 3.54 4.44 16.50
CA TYR A 234 3.24 3.20 15.78
C TYR A 234 1.73 2.84 15.84
N GLN A 235 1.11 2.96 17.02
CA GLN A 235 -0.33 2.69 17.18
C GLN A 235 -1.18 3.70 16.38
N LYS A 236 -0.88 5.00 16.45
CA LYS A 236 -1.57 6.05 15.65
C LYS A 236 -1.48 5.76 14.14
N MET A 237 -0.36 5.24 13.66
CA MET A 237 -0.19 4.87 12.25
C MET A 237 -1.04 3.64 11.84
N LEU A 238 -1.29 2.71 12.75
CA LEU A 238 -2.20 1.57 12.53
C LEU A 238 -3.67 1.99 12.60
N GLU A 239 -4.02 2.92 13.49
CA GLU A 239 -5.37 3.52 13.54
C GLU A 239 -5.72 4.29 12.27
N GLU A 240 -4.74 5.01 11.66
CA GLU A 240 -4.94 5.67 10.37
C GLU A 240 -5.05 4.69 9.20
N GLN A 241 -4.30 3.58 9.20
CA GLN A 241 -4.39 2.57 8.13
C GLN A 241 -5.70 1.76 8.12
N ASN A 242 -6.38 1.66 9.27
CA ASN A 242 -7.63 0.91 9.39
C ASN A 242 -8.90 1.76 9.16
N LYS A 243 -8.78 3.08 8.94
CA LYS A 243 -9.94 3.93 8.61
C LYS A 243 -10.40 3.67 7.18
N LEU A 244 -11.58 3.08 7.05
CA LEU A 244 -12.25 2.90 5.75
C LEU A 244 -12.62 4.27 5.15
N PRO A 245 -12.65 4.41 3.81
CA PRO A 245 -13.11 5.64 3.18
C PRO A 245 -14.60 5.88 3.49
N VAL A 246 -14.89 7.07 4.02
CA VAL A 246 -16.25 7.55 4.26
C VAL A 246 -16.85 8.06 2.94
N ILE A 247 -18.06 7.62 2.62
CA ILE A 247 -18.76 7.88 1.35
C ILE A 247 -20.15 8.48 1.66
N LYS A 248 -20.42 9.70 1.18
CA LYS A 248 -21.75 10.33 1.27
C LYS A 248 -22.68 9.78 0.20
N CYS A 249 -23.78 9.13 0.56
CA CYS A 249 -24.72 8.59 -0.42
C CYS A 249 -25.55 9.70 -1.10
N SER A 250 -25.41 9.88 -2.42
CA SER A 250 -26.19 10.88 -3.18
C SER A 250 -27.71 10.64 -3.21
N ASN A 251 -28.20 9.45 -2.83
CA ASN A 251 -29.63 9.13 -2.83
C ASN A 251 -30.32 9.39 -1.46
N CYS A 252 -29.58 9.40 -0.35
CA CYS A 252 -30.16 9.58 0.99
C CYS A 252 -29.31 10.42 1.94
N GLU A 253 -28.30 11.11 1.42
CA GLU A 253 -27.36 12.02 2.08
C GLU A 253 -26.58 11.50 3.30
N LYS A 254 -26.78 10.24 3.70
CA LYS A 254 -26.05 9.64 4.83
C LYS A 254 -24.65 9.21 4.41
N ASP A 255 -23.68 9.52 5.27
CA ASP A 255 -22.32 9.03 5.22
C ASP A 255 -22.24 7.59 5.73
N PHE A 256 -21.37 6.78 5.13
CA PHE A 256 -21.06 5.43 5.58
C PHE A 256 -19.67 4.99 5.11
N GLU A 257 -19.09 4.00 5.79
CA GLU A 257 -17.78 3.43 5.46
C GLU A 257 -17.92 2.18 4.57
N SER A 258 -16.96 1.96 3.66
CA SER A 258 -16.87 0.70 2.91
C SER A 258 -15.45 0.36 2.45
N ALA A 259 -15.11 -0.93 2.45
CA ALA A 259 -13.89 -1.47 1.85
C ALA A 259 -14.05 -1.81 0.34
N GLU A 260 -15.29 -1.82 -0.17
CA GLU A 260 -15.58 -2.20 -1.56
C GLU A 260 -15.13 -1.13 -2.56
N GLN A 261 -14.61 -1.56 -3.71
CA GLN A 261 -14.09 -0.63 -4.72
C GLN A 261 -15.09 -0.28 -5.83
N THR A 262 -16.15 -1.06 -6.01
CA THR A 262 -17.12 -0.93 -7.10
C THR A 262 -18.49 -1.42 -6.63
N ASN A 263 -19.57 -0.83 -7.17
CA ASN A 263 -20.96 -1.23 -6.89
C ASN A 263 -21.32 -1.23 -5.39
N ILE A 264 -20.86 -0.21 -4.67
CA ILE A 264 -20.94 -0.12 -3.20
C ILE A 264 -22.39 0.06 -2.78
N LYS A 265 -22.92 -0.85 -1.95
CA LYS A 265 -24.33 -0.79 -1.50
C LYS A 265 -24.47 0.09 -0.26
N CYS A 266 -25.24 1.18 -0.35
CA CYS A 266 -25.51 2.04 0.80
C CYS A 266 -26.36 1.30 1.86
N PRO A 267 -25.94 1.23 3.13
CA PRO A 267 -26.66 0.49 4.17
C PRO A 267 -27.98 1.14 4.59
N SER A 268 -28.16 2.45 4.34
CA SER A 268 -29.36 3.20 4.78
C SER A 268 -30.50 3.26 3.77
N CYS A 269 -30.24 3.11 2.47
CA CYS A 269 -31.28 3.15 1.43
C CYS A 269 -31.16 2.02 0.39
N PHE A 270 -30.17 1.14 0.53
CA PHE A 270 -29.91 0.01 -0.36
C PHE A 270 -29.64 0.36 -1.83
N ALA A 271 -29.47 1.65 -2.17
CA ALA A 271 -29.01 2.10 -3.47
C ALA A 271 -27.54 1.69 -3.69
N ILE A 272 -27.13 1.53 -4.95
CA ILE A 272 -25.75 1.20 -5.31
C ILE A 272 -25.06 2.47 -5.81
N VAL A 273 -23.92 2.81 -5.21
CA VAL A 273 -23.13 4.01 -5.51
C VAL A 273 -21.72 3.69 -5.98
N ASN A 274 -21.04 4.67 -6.60
CA ASN A 274 -19.61 4.62 -6.88
C ASN A 274 -18.78 5.14 -5.70
N LYS A 275 -17.44 5.12 -5.81
CA LYS A 275 -16.50 5.64 -4.78
C LYS A 275 -16.70 7.12 -4.42
N ALA A 276 -17.36 7.90 -5.28
CA ALA A 276 -17.69 9.32 -5.05
C ALA A 276 -19.12 9.52 -4.52
N GLY A 277 -19.80 8.44 -4.11
CA GLY A 277 -21.16 8.49 -3.56
C GLY A 277 -22.28 8.66 -4.60
N VAL A 278 -21.94 8.80 -5.88
CA VAL A 278 -22.91 8.99 -6.98
C VAL A 278 -23.65 7.68 -7.25
N MET A 279 -24.97 7.73 -7.28
CA MET A 279 -25.85 6.58 -7.52
C MET A 279 -25.68 6.02 -8.94
N ILE A 280 -25.39 4.72 -9.02
CA ILE A 280 -25.34 3.93 -10.25
C ILE A 280 -26.70 3.23 -10.46
N TYR A 281 -27.29 2.71 -9.39
CA TYR A 281 -28.59 2.02 -9.42
C TYR A 281 -29.46 2.43 -8.21
N PRO A 282 -30.79 2.51 -8.37
CA PRO A 282 -31.73 2.90 -7.31
C PRO A 282 -31.71 1.94 -6.09
N PRO A 283 -32.41 2.28 -5.00
CA PRO A 283 -32.70 1.36 -3.89
C PRO A 283 -33.03 -0.07 -4.33
N GLN A 284 -32.17 -1.03 -3.97
CA GLN A 284 -32.31 -2.45 -4.32
C GLN A 284 -33.29 -3.17 -3.38
N ILE A 285 -34.48 -2.60 -3.21
CA ILE A 285 -35.57 -3.12 -2.38
C ILE A 285 -36.51 -3.91 -3.29
N LYS A 286 -36.48 -5.25 -3.19
CA LYS A 286 -37.37 -6.13 -3.96
C LYS A 286 -38.71 -6.28 -3.22
N ASN A 287 -39.75 -5.59 -3.71
CA ASN A 287 -41.14 -5.76 -3.26
C ASN A 287 -41.90 -6.88 -4.02
N PHE A 288 -41.19 -7.68 -4.83
CA PHE A 288 -41.73 -8.76 -5.64
C PHE A 288 -40.91 -10.04 -5.45
N LYS A 289 -41.53 -11.21 -5.65
CA LYS A 289 -40.89 -12.52 -5.56
C LYS A 289 -41.15 -13.31 -6.85
N MET A 290 -40.17 -13.34 -7.75
CA MET A 290 -40.25 -14.05 -9.03
C MET A 290 -38.91 -14.65 -9.44
N LEU A 291 -38.93 -15.82 -10.08
CA LEU A 291 -37.76 -16.43 -10.70
C LEU A 291 -37.54 -15.84 -12.10
N CYS A 292 -36.29 -15.76 -12.57
CA CYS A 292 -36.02 -15.34 -13.93
C CYS A 292 -36.69 -16.27 -14.96
N PRO A 293 -37.54 -15.77 -15.89
CA PRO A 293 -38.21 -16.61 -16.88
C PRO A 293 -37.26 -17.49 -17.69
N ALA A 294 -36.04 -17.00 -17.97
CA ALA A 294 -35.03 -17.71 -18.77
C ALA A 294 -34.19 -18.73 -17.96
N CYS A 295 -33.58 -18.34 -16.85
CA CYS A 295 -32.65 -19.20 -16.10
C CYS A 295 -33.18 -19.73 -14.75
N LYS A 296 -34.42 -19.39 -14.37
CA LYS A 296 -35.11 -19.80 -13.13
C LYS A 296 -34.43 -19.41 -11.81
N ILE A 297 -33.44 -18.52 -11.82
CA ILE A 297 -32.76 -17.98 -10.63
C ILE A 297 -33.41 -16.65 -10.21
N ASP A 298 -33.61 -16.41 -8.90
CA ASP A 298 -33.84 -15.06 -8.34
C ASP A 298 -32.48 -14.40 -8.06
N ASN A 299 -31.96 -13.69 -9.05
CA ASN A 299 -30.86 -12.77 -8.84
C ASN A 299 -31.07 -11.50 -9.68
N TRP A 300 -31.96 -10.64 -9.18
CA TRP A 300 -32.36 -9.39 -9.82
C TRP A 300 -31.58 -8.17 -9.31
N LEU A 301 -31.11 -7.36 -10.26
CA LEU A 301 -30.65 -5.98 -10.08
C LEU A 301 -31.75 -5.03 -10.59
N ILE A 302 -32.17 -4.05 -9.78
CA ILE A 302 -33.11 -3.01 -10.21
C ILE A 302 -32.33 -1.91 -10.91
N VAL A 303 -32.61 -1.67 -12.19
CA VAL A 303 -31.89 -0.70 -13.04
C VAL A 303 -32.55 0.68 -12.96
N SER A 304 -33.88 0.74 -12.98
CA SER A 304 -34.66 1.96 -12.73
C SER A 304 -36.01 1.59 -12.12
N ASN A 305 -36.53 2.39 -11.19
CA ASN A 305 -37.81 2.14 -10.51
C ASN A 305 -38.70 3.39 -10.52
N THR A 306 -39.99 3.21 -10.77
CA THR A 306 -41.05 4.21 -10.59
C THR A 306 -42.24 3.56 -9.87
N GLU A 307 -43.27 4.32 -9.49
CA GLU A 307 -44.49 3.78 -8.88
C GLU A 307 -45.21 2.74 -9.76
N GLU A 308 -45.06 2.83 -11.08
CA GLU A 308 -45.85 2.08 -12.05
C GLU A 308 -45.03 1.00 -12.77
N ALA A 309 -43.69 1.08 -12.74
CA ALA A 309 -42.83 0.09 -13.37
C ALA A 309 -41.40 0.02 -12.81
N ALA A 310 -40.84 -1.19 -12.82
CA ALA A 310 -39.43 -1.45 -12.55
C ALA A 310 -38.75 -2.06 -13.78
N LYS A 311 -37.64 -1.47 -14.23
CA LYS A 311 -36.70 -2.14 -15.14
C LYS A 311 -35.71 -2.93 -14.31
N ILE A 312 -35.63 -4.23 -14.53
CA ILE A 312 -34.78 -5.15 -13.76
C ILE A 312 -33.91 -6.00 -14.68
N LYS A 313 -32.71 -6.37 -14.22
CA LYS A 313 -31.75 -7.20 -14.93
C LYS A 313 -31.47 -8.46 -14.13
N CYS A 314 -31.54 -9.63 -14.77
CA CYS A 314 -31.07 -10.86 -14.15
C CYS A 314 -29.54 -10.87 -14.18
N GLN A 315 -28.87 -10.83 -13.02
CA GLN A 315 -27.42 -10.89 -12.95
C GLN A 315 -26.85 -12.23 -13.44
N SER A 316 -27.61 -13.33 -13.32
CA SER A 316 -27.17 -14.68 -13.72
C SER A 316 -27.26 -14.99 -15.22
N CYS A 317 -28.12 -14.30 -15.98
CA CYS A 317 -28.25 -14.52 -17.44
C CYS A 317 -28.29 -13.23 -18.27
N THR A 318 -27.95 -12.10 -17.65
CA THR A 318 -27.87 -10.73 -18.20
C THR A 318 -29.11 -10.15 -18.90
N LYS A 319 -30.20 -10.92 -19.05
CA LYS A 319 -31.46 -10.44 -19.65
C LYS A 319 -32.15 -9.39 -18.80
N ASP A 320 -32.63 -8.34 -19.47
CA ASP A 320 -33.41 -7.24 -18.91
C ASP A 320 -34.92 -7.48 -19.09
N TYR A 321 -35.71 -7.01 -18.13
CA TYR A 321 -37.17 -7.17 -18.06
C TYR A 321 -37.83 -5.88 -17.55
N LEU A 322 -39.09 -5.66 -17.94
CA LEU A 322 -39.95 -4.59 -17.42
C LEU A 322 -41.09 -5.21 -16.61
N ILE A 323 -41.07 -5.01 -15.29
CA ILE A 323 -42.26 -5.23 -14.45
C ILE A 323 -43.13 -3.97 -14.55
N LYS A 324 -44.44 -4.15 -14.68
CA LYS A 324 -45.44 -3.10 -14.42
C LYS A 324 -46.17 -3.43 -13.13
N PHE A 325 -46.41 -2.43 -12.29
CA PHE A 325 -47.20 -2.57 -11.07
C PHE A 325 -48.63 -2.12 -11.35
N SER A 326 -49.61 -2.97 -11.04
CA SER A 326 -51.00 -2.54 -10.94
C SER A 326 -51.17 -1.69 -9.68
N LYS A 327 -51.65 -0.46 -9.83
CA LYS A 327 -52.22 0.29 -8.70
C LYS A 327 -53.50 -0.43 -8.29
N GLU A 328 -53.41 -1.28 -7.25
CA GLU A 328 -54.59 -1.78 -6.57
C GLU A 328 -55.34 -0.59 -5.97
N GLU A 329 -56.62 -0.46 -6.31
CA GLU A 329 -57.49 0.50 -5.63
C GLU A 329 -57.56 0.09 -4.15
N LYS A 330 -57.32 1.05 -3.24
CA LYS A 330 -57.34 0.78 -1.80
C LYS A 330 -58.72 0.25 -1.41
N SER A 331 -58.78 -1.03 -1.06
CA SER A 331 -59.97 -1.65 -0.50
C SER A 331 -60.30 -1.00 0.84
N GLU A 332 -61.26 -0.05 0.84
CA GLU A 332 -61.76 0.62 2.06
C GLU A 332 -62.21 -0.38 3.15
N LEU A 333 -62.51 -1.62 2.76
CA LEU A 333 -62.89 -2.69 3.66
C LEU A 333 -61.78 -2.96 4.70
N LEU A 334 -60.51 -2.92 4.31
CA LEU A 334 -59.38 -3.23 5.20
C LEU A 334 -59.15 -2.14 6.25
N ASP A 335 -59.30 -0.86 5.89
CA ASP A 335 -59.21 0.27 6.85
C ASP A 335 -60.38 0.26 7.86
N LYS A 336 -61.52 -0.33 7.47
CA LYS A 336 -62.68 -0.55 8.35
C LYS A 336 -62.48 -1.75 9.28
N MET A 337 -61.79 -2.80 8.84
CA MET A 337 -61.46 -3.96 9.67
C MET A 337 -60.49 -3.59 10.82
N THR A 338 -60.72 -4.17 11.99
CA THR A 338 -59.89 -3.94 13.18
C THR A 338 -59.42 -5.29 13.69
N PHE A 339 -58.11 -5.54 13.58
CA PHE A 339 -57.50 -6.82 13.91
C PHE A 339 -56.96 -6.78 15.34
N LEU A 340 -57.20 -7.83 16.12
CA LEU A 340 -56.51 -8.03 17.39
C LEU A 340 -55.10 -8.56 17.14
N PHE A 341 -54.13 -8.05 17.89
CA PHE A 341 -52.74 -8.47 17.85
C PHE A 341 -52.29 -8.91 19.24
N ILE A 342 -51.52 -10.00 19.28
CA ILE A 342 -50.85 -10.53 20.45
C ILE A 342 -49.36 -10.59 20.11
N GLY A 343 -48.51 -10.07 20.98
CA GLY A 343 -47.06 -10.05 20.79
C GLY A 343 -46.30 -9.75 22.08
N HIS A 344 -45.04 -9.36 21.96
CA HIS A 344 -44.16 -9.10 23.10
C HIS A 344 -43.36 -7.81 22.93
N ALA A 345 -43.13 -7.10 24.03
CA ALA A 345 -42.26 -5.94 24.13
C ALA A 345 -41.14 -6.19 25.16
N THR A 346 -39.91 -5.85 24.80
CA THR A 346 -38.75 -5.97 25.69
C THR A 346 -38.71 -4.81 26.68
N CYS A 347 -38.63 -5.08 27.99
CA CYS A 347 -38.49 -4.02 28.99
C CYS A 347 -37.09 -3.36 28.88
N PRO A 348 -36.99 -2.02 28.74
CA PRO A 348 -35.72 -1.34 28.49
C PRO A 348 -34.74 -1.33 29.67
N GLN A 349 -35.18 -1.67 30.89
CA GLN A 349 -34.33 -1.68 32.10
C GLN A 349 -33.76 -3.07 32.44
N CYS A 350 -34.49 -4.15 32.17
CA CYS A 350 -34.07 -5.50 32.57
C CYS A 350 -34.18 -6.56 31.45
N SER A 351 -34.47 -6.15 30.21
CA SER A 351 -34.66 -7.02 29.04
C SER A 351 -35.76 -8.10 29.15
N ASN A 352 -36.53 -8.12 30.25
CA ASN A 352 -37.62 -9.08 30.43
C ASN A 352 -38.74 -8.84 29.40
N SER A 353 -39.21 -9.91 28.76
CA SER A 353 -40.34 -9.89 27.83
C SER A 353 -41.65 -9.54 28.55
N VAL A 354 -42.47 -8.69 27.94
CA VAL A 354 -43.80 -8.29 28.43
C VAL A 354 -44.80 -8.56 27.32
N SER A 355 -45.82 -9.38 27.56
CA SER A 355 -46.89 -9.61 26.58
C SER A 355 -47.67 -8.33 26.31
N VAL A 356 -48.05 -8.13 25.05
CA VAL A 356 -48.81 -6.97 24.57
C VAL A 356 -49.99 -7.47 23.76
N GLU A 357 -51.18 -7.02 24.14
CA GLU A 357 -52.43 -7.25 23.42
C GLU A 357 -53.03 -5.90 23.03
N GLY A 358 -53.60 -5.79 21.84
CA GLY A 358 -54.17 -4.53 21.36
C GLY A 358 -54.72 -4.60 19.95
N SER A 359 -55.51 -3.60 19.57
CA SER A 359 -56.08 -3.51 18.22
C SER A 359 -55.08 -2.97 17.20
N SER A 360 -55.35 -3.19 15.91
CA SER A 360 -54.61 -2.57 14.79
C SER A 360 -54.70 -1.04 14.76
N LYS A 361 -55.58 -0.42 15.56
CA LYS A 361 -55.80 1.02 15.63
C LYS A 361 -55.16 1.68 16.87
N MET A 362 -54.48 0.91 17.72
CA MET A 362 -53.67 1.43 18.83
C MET A 362 -52.20 1.58 18.42
N GLU A 363 -51.74 2.83 18.28
CA GLU A 363 -50.33 3.14 18.00
C GLU A 363 -49.42 2.97 19.23
N VAL A 364 -49.97 3.21 20.43
CA VAL A 364 -49.23 3.19 21.70
C VAL A 364 -49.98 2.40 22.77
N THR A 365 -49.23 1.62 23.55
CA THR A 365 -49.75 0.85 24.70
C THR A 365 -48.88 1.12 25.93
N PRO A 366 -49.44 1.57 27.06
CA PRO A 366 -48.70 1.68 28.31
C PRO A 366 -48.52 0.29 28.95
N LEU A 367 -47.29 -0.09 29.25
CA LEU A 367 -46.92 -1.38 29.83
C LEU A 367 -46.26 -1.19 31.20
N THR A 368 -46.36 -2.22 32.05
CA THR A 368 -45.61 -2.32 33.31
C THR A 368 -44.82 -3.62 33.30
N CYS A 369 -43.51 -3.56 33.51
CA CYS A 369 -42.67 -4.77 33.55
C CYS A 369 -43.00 -5.61 34.80
N PRO A 370 -43.30 -6.92 34.68
CA PRO A 370 -43.59 -7.76 35.83
C PRO A 370 -42.35 -7.98 36.72
N SER A 371 -41.14 -7.94 36.14
CA SER A 371 -39.86 -8.08 36.84
C SER A 371 -39.48 -6.81 37.60
N CYS A 372 -39.09 -5.72 36.92
CA CYS A 372 -38.56 -4.50 37.57
C CYS A 372 -39.61 -3.43 37.92
N LYS A 373 -40.90 -3.68 37.65
CA LYS A 373 -42.03 -2.75 37.87
C LYS A 373 -41.99 -1.41 37.11
N LEU A 374 -40.99 -1.20 36.24
CA LEU A 374 -40.92 -0.02 35.36
C LEU A 374 -42.17 0.09 34.49
N LYS A 375 -42.76 1.30 34.46
CA LYS A 375 -43.80 1.69 33.50
C LYS A 375 -43.14 2.30 32.26
N PHE A 376 -43.53 1.85 31.07
CA PHE A 376 -42.99 2.33 29.80
C PHE A 376 -44.05 2.29 28.69
N ILE A 377 -43.86 3.08 27.63
CA ILE A 377 -44.77 3.11 26.47
C ILE A 377 -44.17 2.24 25.37
N PHE A 378 -44.93 1.26 24.91
CA PHE A 378 -44.65 0.53 23.67
C PHE A 378 -45.29 1.28 22.51
N ASN A 379 -44.50 1.61 21.48
CA ASN A 379 -44.97 2.28 20.26
C ASN A 379 -44.87 1.28 19.08
N ARG A 380 -46.01 0.98 18.47
CA ARG A 380 -46.15 -0.06 17.45
C ARG A 380 -45.62 0.38 16.08
N ALA A 381 -45.57 1.67 15.79
CA ALA A 381 -45.05 2.24 14.55
C ALA A 381 -43.51 2.29 14.48
N LYS A 382 -42.82 1.60 15.40
CA LYS A 382 -41.36 1.45 15.46
C LYS A 382 -40.90 -0.03 15.47
N MET A 383 -41.81 -0.95 15.16
CA MET A 383 -41.48 -2.33 14.74
C MET A 383 -41.40 -2.41 13.21
#